data_AF-A3ZRD7-F1
#
_entry.id   AF-A3ZRD7-F1
#
_cell.length_a   1.000
_cell.length_b   1.000
_cell.length_c   1.000
_cell.angle_alpha   90.00
_cell.angle_beta   90.00
_cell.angle_gamma   90.00
#
_symmetry.space_group_name_H-M   'P 1'
#
loop_
_entity.id
_entity.type
_entity.pdbx_description
1 polymer ?
#
loop_
_entity_poly.entity_id
_entity_poly.type
_entity_poly.pdbx_seq_one_letter_code
_entity_poly.pdbx_strand_id
1 'polypeptide(L)'
;MFKGPTTTRPESMTHLPRAFTRQCFAVVACLLALGAGCQRPTDGSADPNRPHTSTLTDQWKNPNGSIRWPPNEGFAGKPQEVKIAIGVQLERYGYPGGSFVAPLGEPAPELSMAPGTIDKPYHVYKVLKPLPALEGKAAPWFDQPGGGVQYDLVKSIEHWLERGYLEQVKQTMNLEELAKKLEASNVPDDMVSLVGGLPNEAHCIEQWADGTWRTYYSERGRRSGLKTFETEEAACEDLYRTVVK
;
A
#
# COMPACT_ATOMS: atom_id res chain seq x y z
N MET A 1 -34.02 -13.25 -68.12
CA MET A 1 -33.51 -11.87 -68.24
C MET A 1 -33.33 -11.33 -66.83
N PHE A 2 -32.07 -11.14 -66.45
CA PHE A 2 -31.61 -10.88 -65.08
C PHE A 2 -32.07 -9.50 -64.57
N LYS A 3 -32.65 -9.45 -63.37
CA LYS A 3 -32.83 -8.19 -62.61
C LYS A 3 -31.54 -7.92 -61.85
N GLY A 4 -30.85 -6.83 -62.20
CA GLY A 4 -29.62 -6.37 -61.54
C GLY A 4 -29.87 -5.81 -60.14
N PRO A 5 -28.81 -5.69 -59.31
CA PRO A 5 -28.94 -5.41 -57.88
C PRO A 5 -29.01 -3.91 -57.57
N THR A 6 -29.87 -3.57 -56.62
CA THR A 6 -30.03 -2.22 -56.06
C THR A 6 -28.93 -1.97 -55.03
N THR A 7 -27.99 -1.07 -55.33
CA THR A 7 -26.98 -0.60 -54.39
C THR A 7 -27.55 0.51 -53.52
N THR A 8 -27.79 0.24 -52.24
CA THR A 8 -28.09 1.27 -51.22
C THR A 8 -26.81 1.65 -50.47
N ARG A 9 -26.59 2.97 -50.38
CA ARG A 9 -25.48 3.64 -49.70
C ARG A 9 -25.72 3.67 -48.18
N PRO A 10 -24.70 3.56 -47.31
CA PRO A 10 -24.88 3.60 -45.86
C PRO A 10 -25.10 5.03 -45.33
N GLU A 11 -26.07 5.19 -44.45
CA GLU A 11 -26.37 6.42 -43.70
C GLU A 11 -25.36 6.65 -42.56
N SER A 12 -24.93 7.90 -42.40
CA SER A 12 -23.98 8.32 -41.37
C SER A 12 -24.68 8.71 -40.07
N MET A 13 -24.11 8.22 -38.96
CA MET A 13 -24.37 8.62 -37.58
C MET A 13 -24.34 10.14 -37.38
N THR A 14 -25.41 10.70 -36.81
CA THR A 14 -25.33 11.88 -35.91
C THR A 14 -26.54 11.87 -34.96
N HIS A 15 -26.32 12.39 -33.74
CA HIS A 15 -27.28 12.79 -32.71
C HIS A 15 -27.49 11.86 -31.49
N LEU A 16 -26.69 12.12 -30.45
CA LEU A 16 -27.03 11.94 -29.03
C LEU A 16 -27.71 13.22 -28.49
N PRO A 17 -28.78 13.14 -27.68
CA PRO A 17 -29.33 14.30 -26.97
C PRO A 17 -28.66 14.53 -25.60
N ARG A 18 -28.28 15.79 -25.34
CA ARG A 18 -27.89 16.35 -24.04
C ARG A 18 -29.11 16.93 -23.33
N ALA A 19 -29.43 16.44 -22.15
CA ALA A 19 -30.15 17.12 -21.06
C ALA A 19 -29.95 16.24 -19.81
N PHE A 20 -29.54 16.69 -18.64
CA PHE A 20 -30.15 17.70 -17.78
C PHE A 20 -29.11 18.04 -16.70
N THR A 21 -28.77 19.31 -16.51
CA THR A 21 -27.95 19.79 -15.39
C THR A 21 -28.68 20.95 -14.75
N ARG A 22 -29.00 20.81 -13.47
CA ARG A 22 -29.55 21.77 -12.47
C ARG A 22 -30.19 20.89 -11.38
N GLN A 23 -30.10 21.09 -10.08
CA GLN A 23 -29.64 22.17 -9.22
C GLN A 23 -29.75 21.59 -7.80
N CYS A 24 -28.71 21.60 -6.97
CA CYS A 24 -28.86 21.39 -5.53
C CYS A 24 -28.02 22.44 -4.82
N PHE A 25 -28.68 23.48 -4.30
CA PHE A 25 -28.11 24.42 -3.34
C PHE A 25 -29.11 24.63 -2.22
N ALA A 26 -28.54 24.86 -1.04
CA ALA A 26 -29.10 25.35 0.21
C ALA A 26 -29.78 24.32 1.12
N VAL A 27 -29.08 23.96 2.20
CA VAL A 27 -29.51 24.35 3.56
C VAL A 27 -28.26 24.73 4.38
N VAL A 28 -28.21 25.99 4.82
CA VAL A 28 -27.41 26.46 5.96
C VAL A 28 -28.39 27.10 6.92
N ALA A 29 -28.37 26.67 8.19
CA ALA A 29 -28.38 27.50 9.41
C ALA A 29 -29.07 26.82 10.62
N CYS A 30 -28.61 27.25 11.80
CA CYS A 30 -29.11 27.01 13.18
C CYS A 30 -28.63 25.72 13.87
N LEU A 31 -28.15 25.72 15.12
CA LEU A 31 -28.12 26.76 16.17
C LEU A 31 -27.09 26.37 17.25
N LEU A 32 -26.55 27.38 17.91
CA LEU A 32 -25.68 27.30 19.08
C LEU A 32 -26.40 26.75 20.32
N ALA A 33 -25.61 26.10 21.19
CA ALA A 33 -25.62 26.13 22.66
C ALA A 33 -25.86 24.79 23.36
N LEU A 34 -24.82 24.25 24.01
CA LEU A 34 -24.64 24.22 25.47
C LEU A 34 -23.50 23.27 25.83
N GLY A 35 -22.58 23.78 26.65
CA GLY A 35 -21.47 23.01 27.18
C GLY A 35 -21.95 21.89 28.11
N ALA A 36 -21.42 20.70 27.89
CA ALA A 36 -21.19 19.71 28.91
C ALA A 36 -19.77 19.19 28.70
N GLY A 37 -18.88 19.53 29.63
CA GLY A 37 -17.53 19.00 29.66
C GLY A 37 -17.59 17.49 29.92
N CYS A 38 -17.37 16.70 28.88
CA CYS A 38 -16.92 15.33 29.04
C CYS A 38 -15.39 15.35 28.96
N GLN A 39 -14.75 15.50 30.11
CA GLN A 39 -13.32 15.24 30.24
C GLN A 39 -13.09 13.77 29.85
N ARG A 40 -12.31 13.57 28.78
CA ARG A 40 -11.75 12.26 28.45
C ARG A 40 -10.89 11.81 29.63
N PRO A 41 -11.00 10.55 30.08
CA PRO A 41 -10.05 10.01 31.05
C PRO A 41 -8.67 10.06 30.41
N THR A 42 -7.75 10.78 31.04
CA THR A 42 -6.33 10.78 30.72
C THR A 42 -5.72 9.53 31.32
N ASP A 43 -5.85 8.39 30.63
CA ASP A 43 -4.97 7.25 30.87
C ASP A 43 -4.18 6.97 29.59
N GLY A 44 -2.86 7.07 29.72
CA GLY A 44 -1.88 6.60 28.74
C GLY A 44 -1.85 7.37 27.42
N SER A 45 -1.30 8.59 27.43
CA SER A 45 -0.83 9.21 26.18
C SER A 45 0.18 8.27 25.52
N ALA A 46 -0.20 7.67 24.40
CA ALA A 46 0.75 7.10 23.46
C ALA A 46 1.67 8.24 23.01
N ASP A 47 2.91 8.23 23.49
CA ASP A 47 3.95 9.12 23.02
C ASP A 47 4.24 8.80 21.55
N PRO A 48 3.99 9.72 20.59
CA PRO A 48 4.25 9.47 19.18
C PRO A 48 5.74 9.34 18.85
N ASN A 49 6.64 9.64 19.80
CA ASN A 49 8.09 9.46 19.68
C ASN A 49 8.62 8.24 20.45
N ARG A 50 7.75 7.35 20.97
CA ARG A 50 8.23 6.11 21.57
C ARG A 50 8.94 5.29 20.49
N PRO A 51 10.22 4.94 20.63
CA PRO A 51 10.87 4.05 19.68
C PRO A 51 10.03 2.79 19.58
N HIS A 52 9.69 2.37 18.35
CA HIS A 52 9.13 1.04 18.09
C HIS A 52 10.21 0.03 18.46
N THR A 53 10.33 -0.27 19.75
CA THR A 53 11.29 -1.22 20.26
C THR A 53 10.94 -2.55 19.61
N SER A 54 11.86 -3.06 18.80
CA SER A 54 11.82 -4.40 18.20
C SER A 54 11.70 -5.55 19.21
N THR A 55 11.66 -5.23 20.51
CA THR A 55 11.62 -6.17 21.62
C THR A 55 10.26 -6.15 22.29
N LEU A 56 9.61 -7.31 22.33
CA LEU A 56 8.40 -7.56 23.12
C LEU A 56 8.66 -7.27 24.60
N THR A 57 7.75 -6.52 25.23
CA THR A 57 7.68 -6.35 26.69
C THR A 57 7.33 -7.68 27.38
N ASP A 58 7.34 -7.73 28.72
CA ASP A 58 7.07 -8.96 29.47
C ASP A 58 5.57 -9.27 29.66
N GLN A 59 4.70 -8.26 29.74
CA GLN A 59 3.33 -8.43 29.21
C GLN A 59 3.47 -8.81 27.73
N TRP A 60 2.65 -9.59 27.05
CA TRP A 60 2.93 -10.14 25.71
C TRP A 60 3.91 -11.32 25.63
N LYS A 61 4.50 -11.76 26.75
CA LYS A 61 5.19 -13.06 26.83
C LYS A 61 4.41 -14.04 27.71
N ASN A 62 4.48 -15.32 27.38
CA ASN A 62 4.08 -16.41 28.26
C ASN A 62 5.21 -16.72 29.26
N PRO A 63 4.95 -17.49 30.34
CA PRO A 63 5.99 -17.83 31.33
C PRO A 63 7.21 -18.55 30.74
N ASN A 64 7.05 -19.24 29.61
CA ASN A 64 8.12 -19.92 28.88
C ASN A 64 8.88 -19.01 27.89
N GLY A 65 8.59 -17.71 27.87
CA GLY A 65 9.20 -16.73 26.98
C GLY A 65 8.62 -16.67 25.57
N SER A 66 7.66 -17.54 25.20
CA SER A 66 7.01 -17.46 23.89
C SER A 66 6.08 -16.26 23.80
N ILE A 67 5.81 -15.81 22.58
CA ILE A 67 4.86 -14.71 22.32
C ILE A 67 3.48 -15.13 22.84
N ARG A 68 2.87 -14.28 23.65
CA ARG A 68 1.47 -14.36 24.05
C ARG A 68 0.62 -13.67 23.00
N TRP A 69 0.19 -14.44 22.01
CA TRP A 69 -0.71 -13.99 20.96
C TRP A 69 -2.08 -13.60 21.50
N PRO A 70 -2.81 -12.69 20.83
CA PRO A 70 -4.19 -12.38 21.19
C PRO A 70 -5.07 -13.63 21.06
N PRO A 71 -6.12 -13.76 21.88
CA PRO A 71 -7.13 -14.80 21.68
C PRO A 71 -7.86 -14.61 20.35
N ASN A 72 -8.67 -15.60 19.97
CA ASN A 72 -9.56 -15.53 18.79
C ASN A 72 -8.80 -15.17 17.50
N GLU A 73 -7.59 -15.71 17.34
CA GLU A 73 -6.70 -15.44 16.21
C GLU A 73 -6.48 -13.95 15.94
N GLY A 74 -6.52 -13.12 16.99
CA GLY A 74 -6.35 -11.68 16.87
C GLY A 74 -7.56 -10.91 16.36
N PHE A 75 -8.73 -11.53 16.15
CA PHE A 75 -9.95 -10.80 15.83
C PHE A 75 -10.58 -10.17 17.09
N ALA A 76 -10.92 -8.88 17.01
CA ALA A 76 -11.58 -8.12 18.08
C ALA A 76 -13.00 -8.63 18.41
N GLY A 77 -13.61 -9.37 17.48
CA GLY A 77 -14.93 -9.95 17.63
C GLY A 77 -15.07 -11.21 16.79
N LYS A 78 -16.30 -11.72 16.66
CA LYS A 78 -16.56 -12.88 15.80
C LYS A 78 -16.28 -12.53 14.33
N PRO A 79 -15.33 -13.19 13.65
CA PRO A 79 -15.08 -12.93 12.24
C PRO A 79 -16.26 -13.39 11.37
N GLN A 80 -16.38 -12.79 10.20
CA GLN A 80 -17.43 -13.08 9.23
C GLN A 80 -16.85 -13.86 8.04
N GLU A 81 -17.55 -14.90 7.60
CA GLU A 81 -17.20 -15.58 6.35
C GLU A 81 -17.50 -14.67 5.16
N VAL A 82 -16.50 -14.45 4.31
CA VAL A 82 -16.60 -13.62 3.13
C VAL A 82 -15.97 -14.30 1.92
N LYS A 83 -16.22 -13.74 0.73
CA LYS A 83 -15.45 -14.02 -0.49
C LYS A 83 -14.82 -12.72 -0.94
N ILE A 84 -13.51 -12.59 -0.78
CA ILE A 84 -12.77 -11.41 -1.21
C ILE A 84 -12.90 -11.28 -2.73
N ALA A 85 -13.23 -10.08 -3.19
CA ALA A 85 -13.51 -9.82 -4.59
C ALA A 85 -12.25 -9.96 -5.46
N ILE A 86 -12.47 -10.36 -6.72
CA ILE A 86 -11.40 -10.41 -7.73
C ILE A 86 -10.79 -9.02 -7.91
N GLY A 87 -9.48 -8.95 -8.01
CA GLY A 87 -8.72 -7.73 -8.23
C GLY A 87 -8.27 -7.02 -6.95
N VAL A 88 -8.81 -7.38 -5.78
CA VAL A 88 -8.35 -6.87 -4.49
C VAL A 88 -6.88 -7.25 -4.29
N GLN A 89 -6.10 -6.31 -3.76
CA GLN A 89 -4.71 -6.55 -3.36
C GLN A 89 -4.63 -6.73 -1.85
N LEU A 90 -3.86 -7.74 -1.45
CA LEU A 90 -3.69 -8.18 -0.07
C LEU A 90 -2.21 -8.17 0.25
N GLU A 91 -1.84 -7.63 1.40
CA GLU A 91 -0.47 -7.57 1.87
C GLU A 91 -0.20 -8.51 3.04
N ARG A 92 1.07 -8.92 3.18
CA ARG A 92 1.54 -9.79 4.25
C ARG A 92 3.00 -9.52 4.58
N TYR A 93 3.27 -9.43 5.87
CA TYR A 93 4.60 -9.59 6.43
C TYR A 93 4.77 -11.03 6.98
N GLY A 94 5.56 -11.85 6.30
CA GLY A 94 5.82 -13.23 6.69
C GLY A 94 5.75 -14.23 5.55
N TYR A 95 6.26 -15.43 5.82
CA TYR A 95 6.39 -16.48 4.83
C TYR A 95 5.04 -17.01 4.31
N PRO A 96 4.99 -17.55 3.07
CA PRO A 96 3.77 -18.06 2.41
C PRO A 96 3.07 -19.24 3.10
N GLY A 97 3.71 -19.89 4.07
CA GLY A 97 3.09 -20.96 4.86
C GLY A 97 1.96 -20.50 5.80
N GLY A 98 1.81 -19.20 6.08
CA GLY A 98 0.71 -18.65 6.88
C GLY A 98 -0.52 -18.26 6.08
N SER A 99 -1.60 -17.86 6.77
CA SER A 99 -2.91 -17.56 6.16
C SER A 99 -3.41 -16.13 6.39
N PHE A 100 -2.80 -15.36 7.28
CA PHE A 100 -3.22 -14.00 7.60
C PHE A 100 -2.70 -12.97 6.59
N VAL A 101 -3.59 -12.09 6.15
CA VAL A 101 -3.32 -10.97 5.24
C VAL A 101 -4.16 -9.76 5.62
N ALA A 102 -3.75 -8.58 5.19
CA ALA A 102 -4.52 -7.35 5.30
C ALA A 102 -4.84 -6.78 3.90
N PRO A 103 -5.84 -5.91 3.74
CA PRO A 103 -5.91 -5.04 2.57
C PRO A 103 -4.60 -4.27 2.38
N LEU A 104 -4.18 -4.07 1.12
CA LEU A 104 -2.99 -3.26 0.82
C LEU A 104 -3.11 -1.84 1.43
N GLY A 105 -2.09 -1.43 2.18
CA GLY A 105 -1.98 -0.10 2.79
C GLY A 105 -2.57 0.02 4.20
N GLU A 106 -3.02 -1.07 4.82
CA GLU A 106 -3.53 -1.03 6.19
C GLU A 106 -2.38 -0.75 7.19
N PRO A 107 -2.45 0.31 8.02
CA PRO A 107 -1.33 0.67 8.89
C PRO A 107 -1.00 -0.42 9.92
N ALA A 108 0.31 -0.70 10.11
CA ALA A 108 0.75 -1.72 11.05
C ALA A 108 0.22 -1.56 12.50
N PRO A 109 0.08 -0.34 13.08
CA PRO A 109 -0.59 -0.14 14.37
C PRO A 109 -2.05 -0.60 14.40
N GLU A 110 -2.76 -0.50 13.28
CA GLU A 110 -4.16 -0.91 13.19
C GLU A 110 -4.30 -2.43 13.06
N LEU A 111 -3.24 -3.13 12.67
CA LEU A 111 -3.19 -4.59 12.58
C LEU A 111 -2.69 -5.27 13.85
N SER A 112 -2.27 -4.50 14.87
CA SER A 112 -1.66 -5.02 16.10
C SER A 112 -0.58 -6.07 15.83
N MET A 113 0.33 -5.77 14.91
CA MET A 113 1.41 -6.69 14.56
C MET A 113 2.39 -6.87 15.72
N ALA A 114 2.85 -8.09 15.95
CA ALA A 114 3.90 -8.35 16.92
C ALA A 114 5.20 -7.62 16.52
N PRO A 115 5.97 -7.07 17.47
CA PRO A 115 7.32 -6.58 17.22
C PRO A 115 8.16 -7.61 16.43
N GLY A 116 8.92 -7.12 15.44
CA GLY A 116 9.69 -7.96 14.52
C GLY A 116 8.88 -8.60 13.38
N THR A 117 7.55 -8.37 13.30
CA THR A 117 6.74 -8.82 12.16
C THR A 117 7.09 -8.04 10.90
N ILE A 118 7.28 -6.73 10.99
CA ILE A 118 7.59 -5.85 9.84
C ILE A 118 8.95 -6.21 9.21
N ASP A 119 9.88 -6.78 9.99
CA ASP A 119 11.19 -7.22 9.51
C ASP A 119 11.13 -8.52 8.69
N LYS A 120 9.97 -9.19 8.64
CA LYS A 120 9.77 -10.40 7.84
C LYS A 120 9.58 -10.05 6.36
N PRO A 121 9.74 -11.03 5.44
CA PRO A 121 9.48 -10.81 4.03
C PRO A 121 8.10 -10.19 3.78
N TYR A 122 8.10 -9.07 3.07
CA TYR A 122 6.88 -8.38 2.65
C TYR A 122 6.43 -8.90 1.29
N HIS A 123 5.14 -9.20 1.19
CA HIS A 123 4.52 -9.71 -0.02
C HIS A 123 3.18 -9.01 -0.27
N VAL A 124 2.89 -8.76 -1.54
CA VAL A 124 1.56 -8.34 -2.01
C VAL A 124 1.03 -9.41 -2.95
N TYR A 125 -0.24 -9.72 -2.82
CA TYR A 125 -0.95 -10.69 -3.64
C TYR A 125 -2.19 -10.06 -4.25
N LYS A 126 -2.50 -10.44 -5.48
CA LYS A 126 -3.73 -10.06 -6.16
C LYS A 126 -4.69 -11.24 -6.20
N VAL A 127 -5.95 -10.98 -5.83
CA VAL A 127 -7.02 -11.98 -5.90
C VAL A 127 -7.47 -12.18 -7.34
N LEU A 128 -7.39 -13.42 -7.84
CA LEU A 128 -7.76 -13.79 -9.21
C LEU A 128 -9.13 -14.47 -9.31
N LYS A 129 -9.63 -15.02 -8.20
CA LYS A 129 -10.94 -15.70 -8.08
C LYS A 129 -11.58 -15.31 -6.75
N PRO A 130 -12.92 -15.34 -6.60
CA PRO A 130 -13.56 -15.04 -5.32
C PRO A 130 -12.98 -15.91 -4.21
N LEU A 131 -12.22 -15.29 -3.30
CA LEU A 131 -11.34 -15.98 -2.36
C LEU A 131 -12.04 -16.13 -1.01
N PRO A 132 -12.36 -17.36 -0.57
CA PRO A 132 -12.95 -17.59 0.75
C PRO A 132 -12.01 -17.13 1.86
N ALA A 133 -12.54 -16.37 2.83
CA ALA A 133 -11.79 -15.92 3.99
C ALA A 133 -12.71 -15.66 5.19
N LEU A 134 -12.10 -15.54 6.37
CA LEU A 134 -12.70 -14.95 7.56
C LEU A 134 -12.23 -13.49 7.66
N GLU A 135 -13.17 -12.54 7.64
CA GLU A 135 -12.90 -11.11 7.79
C GLU A 135 -13.21 -10.65 9.21
N GLY A 136 -12.40 -9.74 9.74
CA GLY A 136 -12.75 -9.04 10.96
C GLY A 136 -11.76 -7.93 11.29
N LYS A 137 -12.06 -7.19 12.36
CA LYS A 137 -11.16 -6.18 12.90
C LYS A 137 -10.07 -6.82 13.75
N ALA A 138 -8.85 -6.32 13.66
CA ALA A 138 -7.76 -6.71 14.55
C ALA A 138 -8.04 -6.23 15.99
N ALA A 139 -7.81 -7.09 16.97
CA ALA A 139 -7.91 -6.76 18.38
C ALA A 139 -6.75 -5.83 18.79
N PRO A 140 -6.95 -4.90 19.73
CA PRO A 140 -5.85 -4.15 20.33
C PRO A 140 -4.88 -5.12 21.02
N TRP A 141 -3.61 -5.11 20.63
CA TRP A 141 -2.58 -6.00 21.19
C TRP A 141 -1.18 -5.41 20.98
N PHE A 142 -0.16 -5.91 21.69
CA PHE A 142 1.24 -5.44 21.56
C PHE A 142 1.43 -3.92 21.73
N ASP A 143 0.65 -3.30 22.61
CA ASP A 143 0.59 -1.84 22.82
C ASP A 143 0.16 -1.04 21.58
N GLN A 144 -0.48 -1.71 20.62
CA GLN A 144 -1.06 -1.14 19.41
C GLN A 144 -2.59 -1.05 19.53
N PRO A 145 -3.21 -0.03 18.90
CA PRO A 145 -4.65 0.20 18.99
C PRO A 145 -5.50 -0.87 18.29
N GLY A 146 -4.97 -1.57 17.29
CA GLY A 146 -5.76 -2.48 16.47
C GLY A 146 -6.85 -1.75 15.69
N GLY A 147 -7.93 -2.46 15.34
CA GLY A 147 -9.10 -1.90 14.67
C GLY A 147 -9.05 -1.90 13.13
N GLY A 148 -7.91 -2.25 12.55
CA GLY A 148 -7.73 -2.45 11.11
C GLY A 148 -8.39 -3.72 10.61
N VAL A 149 -8.66 -3.80 9.31
CA VAL A 149 -9.24 -4.99 8.67
C VAL A 149 -8.16 -6.05 8.45
N GLN A 150 -8.44 -7.28 8.84
CA GLN A 150 -7.61 -8.44 8.49
C GLN A 150 -8.46 -9.60 7.97
N TYR A 151 -7.81 -10.47 7.22
CA TYR A 151 -8.37 -11.72 6.71
C TYR A 151 -7.55 -12.92 7.19
N ASP A 152 -8.23 -13.96 7.65
CA ASP A 152 -7.67 -15.31 7.68
C ASP A 152 -8.19 -16.08 6.46
N LEU A 153 -7.28 -16.48 5.57
CA LEU A 153 -7.63 -17.19 4.36
C LEU A 153 -7.96 -18.68 4.58
N VAL A 154 -7.97 -19.16 5.84
CA VAL A 154 -8.29 -20.54 6.29
C VAL A 154 -7.30 -21.60 5.81
N LYS A 155 -6.61 -21.34 4.69
CA LYS A 155 -5.51 -22.10 4.10
C LYS A 155 -4.31 -21.17 3.89
N SER A 156 -3.14 -21.76 3.74
CA SER A 156 -1.91 -21.01 3.53
C SER A 156 -1.94 -20.22 2.21
N ILE A 157 -1.10 -19.20 2.11
CA ILE A 157 -0.89 -18.47 0.84
C ILE A 157 -0.42 -19.43 -0.25
N GLU A 158 0.50 -20.34 0.06
CA GLU A 158 0.98 -21.37 -0.89
C GLU A 158 -0.17 -22.16 -1.51
N HIS A 159 -1.12 -22.62 -0.69
CA HIS A 159 -2.29 -23.35 -1.16
C HIS A 159 -3.11 -22.57 -2.19
N TRP A 160 -3.28 -21.26 -1.96
CA TRP A 160 -4.06 -20.38 -2.83
C TRP A 160 -3.32 -19.93 -4.08
N LEU A 161 -2.00 -19.79 -4.00
CA LEU A 161 -1.13 -19.58 -5.17
C LEU A 161 -1.18 -20.80 -6.12
N GLU A 162 -0.97 -22.01 -5.58
CA GLU A 162 -1.00 -23.25 -6.38
C GLU A 162 -2.33 -23.49 -7.11
N ARG A 163 -3.44 -23.02 -6.52
CA ARG A 163 -4.79 -23.15 -7.10
C ARG A 163 -5.18 -21.97 -8.01
N GLY A 164 -4.29 -21.00 -8.17
CA GLY A 164 -4.51 -19.80 -8.97
C GLY A 164 -5.67 -18.94 -8.46
N TYR A 165 -5.86 -18.88 -7.14
CA TYR A 165 -6.74 -17.90 -6.49
C TYR A 165 -5.98 -16.62 -6.18
N LEU A 166 -4.69 -16.73 -5.88
CA LEU A 166 -3.77 -15.62 -5.68
C LEU A 166 -2.69 -15.64 -6.75
N GLU A 167 -2.20 -14.45 -7.07
CA GLU A 167 -0.94 -14.22 -7.78
C GLU A 167 -0.10 -13.28 -6.94
N GLN A 168 1.19 -13.58 -6.78
CA GLN A 168 2.10 -12.65 -6.11
C GLN A 168 2.40 -11.48 -7.04
N VAL A 169 2.10 -10.27 -6.57
CA VAL A 169 2.45 -9.04 -7.26
C VAL A 169 3.96 -8.84 -7.11
N LYS A 170 4.68 -8.87 -8.24
CA LYS A 170 6.10 -8.51 -8.26
C LYS A 170 6.21 -7.05 -7.82
N GLN A 171 6.80 -6.81 -6.65
CA GLN A 171 7.20 -5.47 -6.24
C GLN A 171 8.37 -5.06 -7.13
N THR A 172 8.13 -4.12 -8.04
CA THR A 172 9.16 -3.50 -8.87
C THR A 172 9.63 -2.23 -8.20
N MET A 173 10.91 -1.89 -8.32
CA MET A 173 11.39 -0.60 -7.84
C MET A 173 10.68 0.52 -8.63
N ASN A 174 10.07 1.47 -7.93
CA ASN A 174 9.53 2.70 -8.52
C ASN A 174 10.03 3.90 -7.67
N LEU A 175 9.67 5.13 -8.02
CA LEU A 175 10.13 6.31 -7.29
C LEU A 175 9.69 6.31 -5.82
N GLU A 176 8.50 5.80 -5.50
CA GLU A 176 8.00 5.71 -4.13
C GLU A 176 8.78 4.67 -3.31
N GLU A 177 8.97 3.48 -3.86
CA GLU A 177 9.76 2.42 -3.25
C GLU A 177 11.25 2.80 -3.13
N LEU A 178 11.78 3.54 -4.09
CA LEU A 178 13.12 4.12 -4.01
C LEU A 178 13.23 5.10 -2.84
N ALA A 179 12.26 6.03 -2.70
CA ALA A 179 12.24 6.99 -1.59
C ALA A 179 12.26 6.28 -0.23
N LYS A 180 11.37 5.29 -0.03
CA LYS A 180 11.31 4.49 1.21
C LYS A 180 12.64 3.80 1.52
N LYS A 181 13.31 3.24 0.50
CA LYS A 181 14.59 2.53 0.69
C LYS A 181 15.76 3.47 0.97
N LEU A 182 15.77 4.67 0.40
CA LEU A 182 16.76 5.71 0.70
C LEU A 182 16.63 6.19 2.16
N GLU A 183 15.39 6.45 2.60
CA GLU A 183 15.09 6.81 3.99
C GLU A 183 15.51 5.70 4.97
N ALA A 184 15.12 4.45 4.69
CA ALA A 184 15.52 3.29 5.51
C ALA A 184 17.04 3.07 5.55
N SER A 185 17.78 3.59 4.57
CA SER A 185 19.25 3.54 4.52
C SER A 185 19.92 4.77 5.15
N ASN A 186 19.15 5.69 5.75
CA ASN A 186 19.60 6.96 6.31
C ASN A 186 20.36 7.83 5.28
N VAL A 187 19.93 7.80 4.02
CA VAL A 187 20.48 8.70 3.00
C VAL A 187 19.90 10.10 3.23
N PRO A 188 20.73 11.15 3.34
CA PRO A 188 20.27 12.53 3.43
C PRO A 188 19.40 12.93 2.22
N ASP A 189 18.35 13.72 2.47
CA ASP A 189 17.39 14.15 1.45
C ASP A 189 18.01 15.05 0.37
N ASP A 190 19.09 15.77 0.69
CA ASP A 190 19.86 16.59 -0.24
C ASP A 190 20.77 15.78 -1.16
N MET A 191 21.09 14.52 -0.82
CA MET A 191 21.97 13.66 -1.62
C MET A 191 21.27 13.11 -2.87
N VAL A 192 19.93 13.10 -2.91
CA VAL A 192 19.15 12.52 -4.01
C VAL A 192 18.01 13.43 -4.46
N SER A 193 17.87 13.62 -5.77
CA SER A 193 16.69 14.26 -6.37
C SER A 193 15.87 13.26 -7.19
N LEU A 194 14.64 13.02 -6.74
CA LEU A 194 13.65 12.15 -7.42
C LEU A 194 12.85 12.86 -8.53
N VAL A 195 13.11 14.15 -8.72
CA VAL A 195 12.44 14.99 -9.72
C VAL A 195 13.41 15.56 -10.77
N GLY A 196 14.69 15.17 -10.69
CA GLY A 196 15.75 15.65 -11.58
C GLY A 196 16.26 17.05 -11.24
N GLY A 197 16.59 17.81 -12.29
CA GLY A 197 17.08 19.19 -12.18
C GLY A 197 18.61 19.30 -12.16
N LEU A 198 19.09 20.33 -11.44
CA LEU A 198 20.52 20.60 -11.23
C LEU A 198 20.84 20.96 -9.75
N PRO A 199 20.35 20.19 -8.75
CA PRO A 199 20.77 20.38 -7.36
C PRO A 199 22.30 20.23 -7.21
N ASN A 200 22.92 20.92 -6.26
CA ASN A 200 24.36 20.81 -6.05
C ASN A 200 24.67 19.55 -5.22
N GLU A 201 25.62 18.74 -5.69
CA GLU A 201 26.14 17.53 -5.02
C GLU A 201 25.12 16.41 -4.81
N ALA A 202 24.20 16.24 -5.78
CA ALA A 202 23.09 15.29 -5.65
C ALA A 202 23.01 14.30 -6.82
N HIS A 203 22.67 13.04 -6.50
CA HIS A 203 22.31 12.02 -7.48
C HIS A 203 20.85 12.20 -7.91
N CYS A 204 20.61 12.28 -9.22
CA CYS A 204 19.32 12.64 -9.77
C CYS A 204 18.74 11.50 -10.59
N ILE A 205 17.41 11.38 -10.59
CA ILE A 205 16.62 10.60 -11.52
C ILE A 205 15.53 11.49 -12.13
N GLU A 206 15.29 11.36 -13.44
CA GLU A 206 14.20 12.07 -14.12
C GLU A 206 13.65 11.26 -15.29
N GLN A 207 12.35 11.41 -15.56
CA GLN A 207 11.73 10.92 -16.80
C GLN A 207 11.74 12.03 -17.86
N TRP A 208 12.09 11.68 -19.09
CA TRP A 208 12.07 12.58 -20.24
C TRP A 208 10.78 12.47 -21.03
N ALA A 209 10.53 13.46 -21.88
CA ALA A 209 9.32 13.54 -22.71
C ALA A 209 9.17 12.36 -23.70
N ASP A 210 10.26 11.68 -24.02
CA ASP A 210 10.28 10.46 -24.84
C ASP A 210 9.93 9.18 -24.06
N GLY A 211 9.66 9.31 -22.75
CA GLY A 211 9.36 8.21 -21.84
C GLY A 211 10.59 7.54 -21.23
N THR A 212 11.80 7.88 -21.68
CA THR A 212 13.05 7.32 -21.13
C THR A 212 13.35 7.88 -19.75
N TRP A 213 14.00 7.07 -18.94
CA TRP A 213 14.46 7.45 -17.60
C TRP A 213 15.95 7.70 -17.61
N ARG A 214 16.41 8.66 -16.82
CA ARG A 214 17.83 9.03 -16.76
C ARG A 214 18.30 9.17 -15.33
N THR A 215 19.46 8.60 -15.04
CA THR A 215 20.19 8.85 -13.78
C THR A 215 21.48 9.62 -14.08
N TYR A 216 21.86 10.54 -13.20
CA TYR A 216 23.10 11.32 -13.33
C TYR A 216 23.49 11.92 -11.97
N TYR A 217 24.74 12.34 -11.84
CA TYR A 217 25.18 13.17 -10.72
C TYR A 217 25.16 14.64 -11.13
N SER A 218 24.66 15.51 -10.24
CA SER A 218 24.62 16.95 -10.46
C SER A 218 25.57 17.65 -9.49
N GLU A 219 26.50 18.44 -10.03
CA GLU A 219 27.44 19.23 -9.26
C GLU A 219 27.68 20.57 -9.96
N ARG A 220 27.59 21.68 -9.21
CA ARG A 220 27.89 23.04 -9.71
C ARG A 220 27.19 23.36 -11.04
N GLY A 221 25.93 22.97 -11.15
CA GLY A 221 25.08 23.17 -12.34
C GLY A 221 25.43 22.30 -13.54
N ARG A 222 26.25 21.26 -13.37
CA ARG A 222 26.64 20.33 -14.44
C ARG A 222 26.19 18.91 -14.11
N ARG A 223 25.81 18.17 -15.16
CA ARG A 223 25.50 16.74 -15.08
C ARG A 223 26.71 15.91 -15.46
N SER A 224 26.98 14.84 -14.71
CA SER A 224 28.00 13.84 -15.02
C SER A 224 27.45 12.43 -14.83
N GLY A 225 28.11 11.43 -15.43
CA GLY A 225 27.72 10.03 -15.25
C GLY A 225 26.32 9.67 -15.78
N LEU A 226 25.84 10.37 -16.82
CA LEU A 226 24.51 10.15 -17.38
C LEU A 226 24.34 8.70 -17.86
N LYS A 227 23.29 8.05 -17.38
CA LYS A 227 22.80 6.76 -17.87
C LYS A 227 21.34 6.90 -18.27
N THR A 228 20.92 6.10 -19.24
CA THR A 228 19.55 6.09 -19.78
C THR A 228 18.96 4.69 -19.67
N PHE A 229 17.68 4.61 -19.30
CA PHE A 229 16.93 3.39 -19.06
C PHE A 229 15.56 3.47 -19.75
N GLU A 230 15.05 2.31 -20.15
CA GLU A 230 13.72 2.20 -20.76
C GLU A 230 12.59 2.19 -19.73
N THR A 231 12.89 1.77 -18.49
CA THR A 231 11.90 1.61 -17.43
C THR A 231 12.29 2.33 -16.16
N GLU A 232 11.29 2.72 -15.37
CA GLU A 232 11.45 3.31 -14.05
C GLU A 232 12.19 2.35 -13.09
N GLU A 233 11.85 1.06 -13.14
CA GLU A 233 12.47 0.00 -12.33
C GLU A 233 13.98 -0.03 -12.49
N ALA A 234 14.48 -0.07 -13.74
CA ALA A 234 15.90 -0.14 -14.01
C ALA A 234 16.64 1.13 -13.55
N ALA A 235 16.05 2.30 -13.76
CA ALA A 235 16.62 3.57 -13.33
C ALA A 235 16.67 3.70 -11.80
N CYS A 236 15.59 3.32 -11.10
CA CYS A 236 15.52 3.39 -9.65
C CYS A 236 16.50 2.39 -9.00
N GLU A 237 16.65 1.19 -9.55
CA GLU A 237 17.65 0.22 -9.07
C GLU A 237 19.09 0.73 -9.25
N ASP A 238 19.41 1.32 -10.40
CA ASP A 238 20.74 1.89 -10.66
C ASP A 238 21.07 3.04 -9.70
N LEU A 239 20.10 3.94 -9.49
CA LEU A 239 20.25 5.07 -8.58
C LEU A 239 20.48 4.59 -7.14
N TYR A 240 19.63 3.67 -6.64
CA TYR A 240 19.77 3.11 -5.30
C TYR A 240 21.15 2.48 -5.07
N ARG A 241 21.60 1.64 -6.01
CA ARG A 241 22.92 0.99 -5.95
C ARG A 241 24.09 1.97 -6.00
N THR A 242 23.89 3.13 -6.62
CA THR A 242 24.92 4.15 -6.73
C THR A 242 25.09 4.91 -5.41
N VAL A 243 23.98 5.17 -4.73
CA VAL A 243 23.93 6.00 -3.50
C VAL A 243 24.26 5.21 -2.24
N VAL A 244 23.70 4.01 -2.08
CA VAL A 244 23.78 3.21 -0.83
C VAL A 244 25.00 2.28 -0.82
N LYS A 245 26.18 2.80 -1.19
CA LYS A 245 27.44 2.01 -1.18
C LYS A 245 28.08 1.91 0.19
#